data_AF-A0A1H7I5C2-F1
#
_entry.id   AF-A0A1H7I5C2-F1
#
_cell.length_a   1.000
_cell.length_b   1.000
_cell.length_c   1.000
_cell.angle_alpha   90.00
_cell.angle_beta   90.00
_cell.angle_gamma   90.00
#
_symmetry.space_group_name_H-M   'P 1'
#
loop_
_entity.id
_entity.type
_entity.pdbx_description
1 polymer ?
#
loop_
_entity_poly.entity_id
_entity_poly.type
_entity_poly.pdbx_seq_one_letter_code
_entity_poly.pdbx_strand_id
1 'polypeptide(L)'
;MSYHWNWGILLSPVSTGEPTTYLGWLLSGLWVTVTVSLAAWVIALVVGSFFGVLRTAPNKWLSGAGTVYVAIFRNIPLIVQFFVWYLVIPELLPASLGTWFKQLPPNAQFFSSSIVCLGLFTGARVCEQVRSGINALPRGQRAAGLAVGLTQWQTYRYVLLPVAYRIIVPPLTSEFLNIFKNSAVASTIGLLDLSAQARQLVDYTAQTYESFIAVTVAYMLINLVVMSLMRWVEAKTRLPGYIGGK
;
A
#
# COMPACT_ATOMS: atom_id res chain seq x y z
N MET A 1 25.73 -3.20 -32.54
CA MET A 1 25.91 -4.14 -31.43
C MET A 1 24.77 -5.14 -31.46
N SER A 2 25.03 -6.41 -31.75
CA SER A 2 24.04 -7.49 -31.68
C SER A 2 24.03 -8.05 -30.26
N TYR A 3 22.97 -7.80 -29.50
CA TYR A 3 22.79 -8.42 -28.19
C TYR A 3 22.46 -9.91 -28.36
N HIS A 4 23.09 -10.77 -27.56
CA HIS A 4 22.83 -12.21 -27.55
C HIS A 4 21.85 -12.55 -26.42
N TRP A 5 20.58 -12.76 -26.78
CA TRP A 5 19.52 -13.12 -25.84
C TRP A 5 19.76 -14.47 -25.16
N ASN A 6 19.60 -14.52 -23.84
CA ASN A 6 19.77 -15.73 -23.02
C ASN A 6 18.62 -15.91 -22.01
N TRP A 7 17.41 -16.16 -22.52
CA TRP A 7 16.25 -16.46 -21.66
C TRP A 7 16.39 -17.73 -20.82
N GLY A 8 17.27 -18.65 -21.23
CA GLY A 8 17.58 -19.88 -20.50
C GLY A 8 18.17 -19.61 -19.11
N ILE A 9 18.76 -18.44 -18.87
CA ILE A 9 19.31 -18.05 -17.58
C ILE A 9 18.25 -18.08 -16.47
N LEU A 10 16.98 -17.82 -16.78
CA LEU A 10 15.93 -17.84 -15.76
C LEU A 10 15.72 -19.25 -15.19
N LEU A 11 15.97 -20.29 -15.99
CA LEU A 11 15.80 -21.67 -15.58
C LEU A 11 17.08 -22.30 -15.02
N SER A 12 18.22 -21.60 -15.10
CA SER A 12 19.47 -22.13 -14.55
C SER A 12 19.48 -22.08 -13.02
N PRO A 13 20.16 -23.03 -12.36
CA PRO A 13 20.34 -23.00 -10.90
C PRO A 13 21.10 -21.74 -10.49
N VAL A 14 20.79 -21.23 -9.31
CA VAL A 14 21.47 -20.05 -8.76
C VAL A 14 22.89 -20.39 -8.31
N SER A 15 23.80 -19.45 -8.51
CA SER A 15 25.22 -19.60 -8.15
C SER A 15 25.50 -19.63 -6.64
N THR A 16 24.51 -19.32 -5.79
CA THR A 16 24.63 -19.30 -4.33
C THR A 16 24.59 -20.70 -3.69
N GLY A 17 24.30 -21.75 -4.47
CA GLY A 17 24.20 -23.13 -3.97
C GLY A 17 22.85 -23.47 -3.35
N GLU A 18 21.88 -22.54 -3.36
CA GLU A 18 20.50 -22.83 -3.01
C GLU A 18 19.85 -23.75 -4.06
N PRO A 19 18.98 -24.70 -3.66
CA PRO A 19 18.28 -25.60 -4.58
C PRO A 19 17.12 -24.87 -5.29
N THR A 20 17.40 -23.73 -5.92
CA THR A 20 16.44 -22.89 -6.64
C THR A 20 17.03 -22.37 -7.94
N THR A 21 16.16 -21.85 -8.81
CA THR A 21 16.54 -21.20 -10.06
C THR A 21 16.40 -19.69 -9.92
N TYR A 22 16.97 -18.94 -10.87
CA TYR A 22 16.78 -17.49 -10.93
C TYR A 22 15.31 -17.09 -11.13
N LEU A 23 14.52 -17.90 -11.85
CA LEU A 23 13.06 -17.76 -11.89
C LEU A 23 12.45 -17.98 -10.51
N GLY A 24 12.94 -18.94 -9.74
CA GLY A 24 12.53 -19.16 -8.35
C GLY A 24 12.77 -17.94 -7.45
N TRP A 25 13.91 -17.27 -7.61
CA TRP A 25 14.18 -15.97 -6.95
C TRP A 25 13.16 -14.90 -7.34
N LEU A 26 12.85 -14.75 -8.64
CA LEU A 26 11.83 -13.80 -9.09
C LEU A 26 10.43 -14.12 -8.54
N LEU A 27 10.05 -15.40 -8.48
CA LEU A 27 8.78 -15.85 -7.89
C LEU A 27 8.73 -15.60 -6.38
N SER A 28 9.83 -15.80 -5.68
CA SER A 28 9.97 -15.45 -4.25
C SER A 28 9.81 -13.94 -4.04
N GLY A 29 10.49 -13.12 -4.85
CA GLY A 29 10.34 -11.66 -4.82
C GLY A 29 8.91 -11.21 -5.12
N LEU A 30 8.25 -11.85 -6.09
CA LEU A 30 6.84 -11.61 -6.42
C LEU A 30 5.94 -11.89 -5.21
N TRP A 31 6.16 -13.02 -4.52
CA TRP A 31 5.41 -13.37 -3.32
C TRP A 31 5.59 -12.34 -2.20
N VAL A 32 6.83 -11.89 -1.96
CA VAL A 32 7.14 -10.84 -0.98
C VAL A 32 6.45 -9.52 -1.35
N THR A 33 6.56 -9.09 -2.62
CA THR A 33 5.90 -7.88 -3.12
C THR A 33 4.39 -7.93 -2.91
N VAL A 34 3.73 -9.06 -3.23
CA VAL A 34 2.28 -9.21 -3.07
C VAL A 34 1.88 -9.22 -1.60
N THR A 35 2.56 -10.01 -0.76
CA THR A 35 2.21 -10.14 0.66
C THR A 35 2.41 -8.84 1.43
N VAL A 36 3.54 -8.14 1.23
CA VAL A 36 3.78 -6.82 1.85
C VAL A 36 2.74 -5.81 1.40
N SER A 37 2.44 -5.75 0.10
CA SER A 37 1.48 -4.80 -0.46
C SER A 37 0.07 -5.02 0.09
N LEU A 38 -0.38 -6.28 0.16
CA LEU A 38 -1.71 -6.61 0.70
C LEU A 38 -1.80 -6.36 2.21
N ALA A 39 -0.79 -6.73 2.99
CA ALA A 39 -0.76 -6.47 4.43
C ALA A 39 -0.72 -4.95 4.73
N ALA A 40 0.11 -4.21 4.00
CA ALA A 40 0.15 -2.75 4.08
C ALA A 40 -1.18 -2.11 3.66
N TRP A 41 -1.86 -2.67 2.65
CA TRP A 41 -3.17 -2.19 2.21
C TRP A 41 -4.24 -2.32 3.30
N VAL A 42 -4.25 -3.41 4.06
CA VAL A 42 -5.15 -3.57 5.21
C VAL A 42 -4.92 -2.48 6.25
N ILE A 43 -3.65 -2.21 6.60
CA ILE A 43 -3.30 -1.11 7.52
C ILE A 43 -3.75 0.24 6.94
N ALA A 44 -3.49 0.48 5.65
CA ALA A 44 -3.87 1.72 4.97
C ALA A 44 -5.38 1.96 5.00
N LEU A 45 -6.19 0.91 4.75
CA LEU A 45 -7.64 0.99 4.83
C LEU A 45 -8.10 1.28 6.26
N VAL A 46 -7.58 0.58 7.26
CA VAL A 46 -8.00 0.76 8.67
C VAL A 46 -7.62 2.15 9.18
N VAL A 47 -6.34 2.50 9.07
CA VAL A 47 -5.79 3.77 9.57
C VAL A 47 -6.32 4.95 8.77
N GLY A 48 -6.36 4.82 7.44
CA GLY A 48 -6.87 5.86 6.56
C GLY A 48 -8.35 6.12 6.78
N SER A 49 -9.16 5.06 6.93
CA SER A 49 -10.59 5.20 7.26
C SER A 49 -10.80 5.88 8.60
N PHE A 50 -10.07 5.43 9.64
CA PHE A 50 -10.18 6.00 10.97
C PHE A 50 -9.88 7.50 10.98
N PHE A 51 -8.71 7.91 10.47
CA PHE A 51 -8.35 9.34 10.44
C PHE A 51 -9.16 10.15 9.43
N GLY A 52 -9.63 9.53 8.34
CA GLY A 52 -10.49 10.17 7.35
C GLY A 52 -11.83 10.59 7.94
N VAL A 53 -12.47 9.71 8.71
CA VAL A 53 -13.71 10.01 9.45
C VAL A 53 -13.46 11.02 10.56
N LEU A 54 -12.32 10.90 11.26
CA LEU A 54 -11.97 11.82 12.34
C LEU A 54 -11.86 13.28 11.86
N ARG A 55 -11.38 13.48 10.62
CA ARG A 55 -11.25 14.80 9.99
C ARG A 55 -12.55 15.41 9.50
N THR A 56 -13.66 14.66 9.51
CA THR A 56 -14.99 15.20 9.23
C THR A 56 -15.82 15.40 10.51
N ALA A 57 -15.27 15.01 11.66
CA ALA A 57 -15.91 15.20 12.94
C ALA A 57 -16.00 16.71 13.29
N PRO A 58 -17.07 17.14 13.98
CA PRO A 58 -17.23 18.54 14.38
C PRO A 58 -16.20 19.00 15.43
N ASN A 59 -15.57 18.08 16.15
CA ASN A 59 -14.56 18.40 17.16
C ASN A 59 -13.22 18.75 16.51
N LYS A 60 -12.77 20.00 16.70
CA LYS A 60 -11.52 20.53 16.13
C LYS A 60 -10.26 19.77 16.58
N TRP A 61 -10.24 19.23 17.80
CA TRP A 61 -9.09 18.46 18.29
C TRP A 61 -8.97 17.12 17.57
N LEU A 62 -10.09 16.41 17.41
CA LEU A 62 -10.15 15.16 16.67
C LEU A 62 -9.77 15.37 15.19
N SER A 63 -10.34 16.40 14.56
CA SER A 63 -9.97 16.77 13.19
C SER A 63 -8.51 17.20 13.07
N GLY A 64 -7.97 17.87 14.09
CA GLY A 64 -6.57 18.28 14.17
C GLY A 64 -5.62 17.09 14.17
N ALA A 65 -5.91 16.05 14.97
CA ALA A 65 -5.08 14.84 15.04
C ALA A 65 -4.95 14.15 13.66
N GLY A 66 -6.06 13.99 12.93
CA GLY A 66 -5.99 13.43 11.57
C GLY A 66 -5.29 14.35 10.58
N THR A 67 -5.36 15.66 10.76
CA THR A 67 -4.65 16.63 9.91
C THR A 67 -3.14 16.55 10.13
N VAL A 68 -2.68 16.42 11.39
CA VAL A 68 -1.26 16.23 11.72
C VAL A 68 -0.74 14.91 11.14
N TYR A 69 -1.48 13.80 11.32
CA TYR A 69 -1.12 12.51 10.71
C TYR A 69 -0.91 12.65 9.20
N VAL A 70 -1.88 13.22 8.47
CA VAL A 70 -1.74 13.35 7.03
C VAL A 70 -0.61 14.30 6.63
N ALA A 71 -0.41 15.40 7.36
CA ALA A 71 0.67 16.34 7.10
C ALA A 71 2.05 15.68 7.27
N ILE A 72 2.24 14.79 8.24
CA ILE A 72 3.51 14.08 8.43
C ILE A 72 3.75 13.13 7.24
N PHE A 73 2.81 12.21 7.00
CA PHE A 73 3.04 11.11 6.07
C PHE A 73 3.00 11.52 4.59
N ARG A 74 2.32 12.62 4.22
CA ARG A 74 2.30 13.11 2.83
C ARG A 74 3.46 14.03 2.49
N ASN A 75 4.08 14.70 3.46
CA ASN A 75 5.14 15.67 3.21
C ASN A 75 6.56 15.07 3.33
N ILE A 76 6.69 13.83 3.80
CA ILE A 76 7.98 13.13 3.89
C ILE A 76 8.09 12.12 2.73
N PRO A 77 9.19 12.07 1.96
CA PRO A 77 9.40 11.07 0.92
C PRO A 77 9.34 9.64 1.46
N LEU A 78 8.74 8.72 0.70
CA LEU A 78 8.55 7.32 1.13
C LEU A 78 9.87 6.64 1.52
N ILE A 79 10.93 6.82 0.74
CA ILE A 79 12.25 6.22 1.02
C ILE A 79 12.80 6.68 2.39
N VAL A 80 12.63 7.97 2.74
CA VAL A 80 13.05 8.51 4.03
C VAL A 80 12.24 7.86 5.15
N GLN A 81 10.92 7.66 4.93
CA GLN A 81 10.08 6.98 5.90
C GLN A 81 10.54 5.54 6.13
N PHE A 82 10.91 4.79 5.08
CA PHE A 82 11.45 3.44 5.25
C PHE A 82 12.68 3.41 6.17
N PHE A 83 13.62 4.34 5.98
CA PHE A 83 14.77 4.45 6.89
C PHE A 83 14.37 4.84 8.31
N VAL A 84 13.43 5.78 8.49
CA VAL A 84 12.93 6.14 9.82
C VAL A 84 12.30 4.93 10.52
N TRP A 85 11.45 4.18 9.83
CA TRP A 85 10.76 3.01 10.40
C TRP A 85 11.69 1.86 10.76
N TYR A 86 12.75 1.66 9.98
CA TYR A 86 13.71 0.57 10.22
C TYR A 86 14.82 0.97 11.20
N LEU A 87 15.38 2.18 11.08
CA LEU A 87 16.57 2.59 11.83
C LEU A 87 16.25 3.44 13.07
N VAL A 88 15.25 4.33 12.97
CA VAL A 88 15.00 5.35 14.00
C VAL A 88 13.93 4.91 15.00
N ILE A 89 12.80 4.39 14.52
CA ILE A 89 11.67 4.00 15.38
C ILE A 89 12.08 2.98 16.46
N PRO A 90 12.87 1.92 16.16
CA PRO A 90 13.29 0.98 17.21
C PRO A 90 14.12 1.61 18.33
N GLU A 91 14.82 2.73 18.06
CA GLU A 91 15.57 3.48 19.09
C GLU A 91 14.67 4.39 19.95
N LEU A 92 13.50 4.78 19.42
CA LEU A 92 12.53 5.62 20.12
C LEU A 92 11.52 4.82 20.94
N LEU A 93 11.42 3.50 20.70
CA LEU A 93 10.57 2.61 21.47
C LEU A 93 11.13 2.38 22.88
N PRO A 94 10.28 2.00 23.86
CA PRO A 94 10.75 1.50 25.14
C PRO A 94 11.81 0.41 24.97
N ALA A 95 12.84 0.43 25.84
CA ALA A 95 14.04 -0.40 25.67
C ALA A 95 13.74 -1.89 25.42
N SER A 96 12.73 -2.45 26.08
CA SER A 96 12.28 -3.83 25.88
C SER A 96 11.74 -4.09 24.47
N LEU A 97 10.94 -3.19 23.92
CA LEU A 97 10.37 -3.32 22.58
C LEU A 97 11.42 -3.06 21.49
N GLY A 98 12.27 -2.06 21.67
CA GLY A 98 13.34 -1.74 20.73
C GLY A 98 14.37 -2.88 20.64
N THR A 99 14.80 -3.43 21.77
CA THR A 99 15.72 -4.58 21.80
C THR A 99 15.09 -5.84 21.24
N TRP A 100 13.82 -6.12 21.57
CA TRP A 100 13.08 -7.24 20.99
C TRP A 100 13.03 -7.15 19.46
N PHE A 101 12.71 -5.98 18.90
CA PHE A 101 12.67 -5.80 17.45
C PHE A 101 14.03 -6.06 16.79
N LYS A 102 15.11 -5.51 17.37
CA LYS A 102 16.47 -5.67 16.83
C LYS A 102 17.00 -7.10 16.91
N GLN A 103 16.46 -7.93 17.81
CA GLN A 103 16.81 -9.34 17.95
C GLN A 103 16.10 -10.26 16.94
N LEU A 104 15.05 -9.77 16.26
CA LEU A 104 14.36 -10.54 15.23
C LEU A 104 15.31 -10.88 14.07
N PRO A 105 15.08 -11.97 13.33
CA PRO A 105 15.84 -12.24 12.13
C PRO A 105 15.70 -11.07 11.13
N PRO A 106 16.76 -10.68 10.40
CA PRO A 106 16.75 -9.50 9.52
C PRO A 106 15.57 -9.47 8.56
N ASN A 107 15.22 -10.61 7.96
CA ASN A 107 14.09 -10.72 7.05
C ASN A 107 12.76 -10.33 7.71
N ALA A 108 12.54 -10.71 8.97
CA ALA A 108 11.32 -10.33 9.70
C ALA A 108 11.31 -8.83 10.06
N GLN A 109 12.48 -8.26 10.35
CA GLN A 109 12.61 -6.81 10.58
C GLN A 109 12.24 -6.03 9.32
N PHE A 110 12.87 -6.35 8.17
CA PHE A 110 12.59 -5.69 6.90
C PHE A 110 11.12 -5.83 6.51
N PHE A 111 10.55 -7.03 6.66
CA PHE A 111 9.17 -7.31 6.29
C PHE A 111 8.17 -6.52 7.16
N SER A 112 8.33 -6.56 8.48
CA SER A 112 7.43 -5.85 9.40
C SER A 112 7.55 -4.33 9.30
N SER A 113 8.77 -3.78 9.24
CA SER A 113 8.98 -2.34 9.01
C SER A 113 8.37 -1.90 7.68
N SER A 114 8.46 -2.72 6.63
CA SER A 114 7.90 -2.40 5.33
C SER A 114 6.37 -2.35 5.34
N ILE A 115 5.72 -3.31 5.99
CA ILE A 115 4.26 -3.34 6.11
C ILE A 115 3.75 -2.11 6.86
N VAL A 116 4.38 -1.77 7.98
CA VAL A 116 3.98 -0.63 8.82
C VAL A 116 4.24 0.69 8.08
N CYS A 117 5.44 0.88 7.54
CA CYS A 117 5.82 2.08 6.79
C CYS A 117 4.87 2.31 5.61
N LEU A 118 4.74 1.32 4.74
CA LEU A 118 3.93 1.43 3.52
C LEU A 118 2.44 1.58 3.83
N GLY A 119 1.96 0.90 4.88
CA GLY A 119 0.58 0.97 5.33
C GLY A 119 0.21 2.35 5.90
N LEU A 120 1.07 2.92 6.75
CA LEU A 120 0.84 4.25 7.31
C LEU A 120 1.03 5.36 6.27
N PHE A 121 1.99 5.21 5.35
CA PHE A 121 2.17 6.13 4.23
C PHE A 121 0.94 6.16 3.31
N THR A 122 0.47 4.99 2.89
CA THR A 122 -0.70 4.88 2.02
C THR A 122 -1.98 5.24 2.75
N GLY A 123 -2.07 4.94 4.05
CA GLY A 123 -3.18 5.33 4.92
C GLY A 123 -3.44 6.83 4.95
N ALA A 124 -2.41 7.66 4.82
CA ALA A 124 -2.57 9.11 4.74
C ALA A 124 -3.27 9.56 3.45
N ARG A 125 -3.07 8.84 2.34
CA ARG A 125 -3.78 9.08 1.07
C ARG A 125 -5.20 8.54 1.14
N VAL A 126 -5.41 7.34 1.68
CA VAL A 126 -6.74 6.78 1.93
C VAL A 126 -7.57 7.70 2.84
N CYS A 127 -6.94 8.31 3.85
CA CYS A 127 -7.57 9.31 4.72
C CYS A 127 -8.13 10.50 3.93
N GLU A 128 -7.39 11.03 2.96
CA GLU A 128 -7.88 12.09 2.09
C GLU A 128 -9.02 11.63 1.19
N GLN A 129 -8.97 10.40 0.68
CA GLN A 129 -10.08 9.84 -0.11
C GLN A 129 -11.34 9.74 0.74
N VAL A 130 -11.27 9.14 1.94
CA VAL A 130 -12.41 9.01 2.84
C VAL A 130 -12.99 10.37 3.23
N ARG A 131 -12.13 11.33 3.60
CA ARG A 131 -12.55 12.70 3.93
C ARG A 131 -13.23 13.39 2.74
N SER A 132 -12.66 13.28 1.55
CA SER A 132 -13.23 13.84 0.32
C SER A 132 -14.55 13.17 -0.05
N GLY A 133 -14.63 11.84 0.10
CA GLY A 133 -15.83 11.05 -0.15
C GLY A 133 -16.99 11.50 0.72
N ILE A 134 -16.76 11.68 2.03
CA ILE A 134 -17.78 12.19 2.96
C ILE A 134 -18.19 13.63 2.60
N ASN A 135 -17.24 14.50 2.27
CA ASN A 135 -17.52 15.90 1.93
C ASN A 135 -18.19 16.09 0.55
N ALA A 136 -18.12 15.09 -0.33
CA ALA A 136 -18.81 15.10 -1.61
C ALA A 136 -20.33 14.90 -1.46
N LEU A 137 -20.80 14.40 -0.31
CA LEU A 137 -22.23 14.25 -0.06
C LEU A 137 -22.91 15.61 0.18
N PRO A 138 -24.17 15.78 -0.24
CA PRO A 138 -24.94 16.98 0.07
C PRO A 138 -25.03 17.23 1.58
N ARG A 139 -24.78 18.47 2.01
CA ARG A 139 -24.80 18.86 3.45
C ARG A 139 -26.12 18.50 4.16
N GLY A 140 -27.23 18.52 3.42
CA GLY A 140 -28.56 18.15 3.91
C GLY A 140 -28.68 16.69 4.37
N GLN A 141 -27.87 15.75 3.87
CA GLN A 141 -27.93 14.33 4.25
C GLN A 141 -27.67 14.13 5.75
N ARG A 142 -26.69 14.86 6.30
CA ARG A 142 -26.40 14.83 7.74
C ARG A 142 -27.54 15.43 8.55
N ALA A 143 -28.10 16.56 8.11
CA ALA A 143 -29.21 17.22 8.81
C ALA A 143 -30.49 16.35 8.79
N ALA A 144 -30.78 15.70 7.67
CA ALA A 144 -31.91 14.79 7.52
C ALA A 144 -31.81 13.58 8.46
N GLY A 145 -30.62 12.96 8.56
CA GLY A 145 -30.40 11.85 9.49
C GLY A 145 -30.70 12.23 10.95
N LEU A 146 -30.20 13.41 11.38
CA LEU A 146 -30.47 13.94 12.72
C LEU A 146 -31.96 14.28 12.91
N ALA A 147 -32.64 14.82 11.89
CA ALA A 147 -34.05 15.20 11.95
C ALA A 147 -35.00 13.99 12.11
N VAL A 148 -34.61 12.82 11.60
CA VAL A 148 -35.35 11.55 11.77
C VAL A 148 -35.00 10.85 13.09
N GLY A 149 -34.18 11.48 13.95
CA GLY A 149 -33.84 10.99 15.29
C GLY A 149 -32.60 10.10 15.35
N LEU A 150 -31.81 9.98 14.28
CA LEU A 150 -30.53 9.29 14.35
C LEU A 150 -29.53 10.12 15.15
N THR A 151 -28.75 9.45 16.00
CA THR A 151 -27.57 10.06 16.61
C THR A 151 -26.50 10.39 15.56
N GLN A 152 -25.52 11.23 15.91
CA GLN A 152 -24.41 11.56 15.02
C GLN A 152 -23.64 10.32 14.56
N TRP A 153 -23.40 9.37 15.47
CA TRP A 153 -22.74 8.10 15.15
C TRP A 153 -23.57 7.23 14.20
N GLN A 154 -24.88 7.11 14.46
CA GLN A 154 -25.80 6.38 13.59
C GLN A 154 -25.89 7.01 12.19
N THR A 155 -25.94 8.33 12.11
CA THR A 155 -25.91 9.07 10.84
C THR A 155 -24.63 8.76 10.05
N TYR A 156 -23.47 8.71 10.71
CA TYR A 156 -22.22 8.30 10.06
C TYR A 156 -22.27 6.83 9.58
N ARG A 157 -22.62 5.90 10.47
CA ARG A 157 -22.60 4.46 10.19
C ARG A 157 -23.60 4.03 9.12
N TYR A 158 -24.82 4.56 9.17
CA TYR A 158 -25.93 4.08 8.35
C TYR A 158 -26.20 4.93 7.10
N VAL A 159 -25.78 6.19 7.07
CA VAL A 159 -26.07 7.11 5.96
C VAL A 159 -24.80 7.54 5.24
N LEU A 160 -23.88 8.21 5.95
CA LEU A 160 -22.75 8.87 5.29
C LEU A 160 -21.68 7.89 4.81
N LEU A 161 -21.21 6.98 5.67
CA LEU A 161 -20.11 6.08 5.33
C LEU A 161 -20.46 5.10 4.20
N PRO A 162 -21.62 4.42 4.18
CA PRO A 162 -21.94 3.49 3.10
C PRO A 162 -21.96 4.16 1.72
N VAL A 163 -22.43 5.40 1.64
CA VAL A 163 -22.46 6.18 0.39
C VAL A 163 -21.07 6.71 0.05
N ALA A 164 -20.34 7.27 1.03
CA ALA A 164 -19.00 7.80 0.84
C ALA A 164 -18.02 6.72 0.35
N TYR A 165 -18.06 5.50 0.92
CA TYR A 165 -17.19 4.40 0.50
C TYR A 165 -17.40 4.01 -0.96
N ARG A 166 -18.65 4.03 -1.44
CA ARG A 166 -18.97 3.73 -2.85
C ARG A 166 -18.48 4.83 -3.80
N ILE A 167 -18.50 6.10 -3.37
CA ILE A 167 -17.97 7.23 -4.14
C ILE A 167 -16.44 7.14 -4.29
N ILE A 168 -15.74 6.63 -3.27
CA ILE A 168 -14.26 6.62 -3.27
C ILE A 168 -13.64 5.33 -3.84
N VAL A 169 -14.43 4.32 -4.24
CA VAL A 169 -13.88 3.10 -4.86
C VAL A 169 -13.00 3.40 -6.08
N PRO A 170 -13.40 4.28 -7.02
CA PRO A 170 -12.54 4.62 -8.17
C PRO A 170 -11.17 5.20 -7.77
N PRO A 171 -11.05 6.26 -6.93
CA PRO A 171 -9.74 6.75 -6.53
C PRO A 171 -8.95 5.77 -5.63
N LEU A 172 -9.61 4.90 -4.86
CA LEU A 172 -8.93 3.84 -4.12
C LEU A 172 -8.25 2.82 -5.04
N THR A 173 -8.74 2.63 -6.26
CA THR A 173 -8.08 1.78 -7.27
C THR A 173 -6.68 2.28 -7.60
N SER A 174 -6.53 3.60 -7.78
CA SER A 174 -5.24 4.22 -8.04
C SER A 174 -4.28 4.06 -6.85
N GLU A 175 -4.77 4.22 -5.63
CA GLU A 175 -3.95 4.01 -4.42
C GLU A 175 -3.55 2.54 -4.25
N PHE A 176 -4.45 1.61 -4.57
CA PHE A 176 -4.15 0.19 -4.51
C PHE A 176 -3.12 -0.21 -5.58
N LEU A 177 -3.18 0.32 -6.80
CA LEU A 177 -2.11 0.10 -7.80
C LEU A 177 -0.76 0.70 -7.35
N ASN A 178 -0.80 1.88 -6.72
CA ASN A 178 0.41 2.54 -6.26
C ASN A 178 1.08 1.82 -5.10
N ILE A 179 0.34 1.09 -4.24
CA ILE A 179 0.96 0.38 -3.11
C ILE A 179 1.94 -0.71 -3.58
N PHE A 180 1.59 -1.45 -4.65
CA PHE A 180 2.46 -2.48 -5.25
C PHE A 180 3.70 -1.88 -5.92
N LYS A 181 3.57 -0.69 -6.51
CA LYS A 181 4.74 0.01 -7.10
C LYS A 181 5.65 0.55 -6.00
N ASN A 182 5.06 1.11 -4.96
CA ASN A 182 5.76 1.70 -3.82
C ASN A 182 6.44 0.66 -2.94
N SER A 183 5.99 -0.60 -2.95
CA SER A 183 6.67 -1.67 -2.21
C SER A 183 8.11 -1.89 -2.71
N ALA A 184 8.42 -1.57 -3.96
CA ALA A 184 9.78 -1.65 -4.51
C ALA A 184 10.79 -0.79 -3.76
N VAL A 185 10.34 0.29 -3.12
CA VAL A 185 11.18 1.17 -2.31
C VAL A 185 11.67 0.44 -1.04
N ALA A 186 10.96 -0.58 -0.55
CA ALA A 186 11.39 -1.36 0.61
C ALA A 186 12.75 -2.06 0.40
N SER A 187 13.14 -2.28 -0.85
CA SER A 187 14.45 -2.85 -1.15
C SER A 187 15.63 -1.96 -0.72
N THR A 188 15.41 -0.67 -0.45
CA THR A 188 16.45 0.24 0.06
C THR A 188 16.84 -0.05 1.51
N ILE A 189 15.98 -0.74 2.26
CA ILE A 189 16.31 -1.22 3.62
C ILE A 189 16.73 -2.70 3.63
N GLY A 190 16.87 -3.33 2.46
CA GLY A 190 17.33 -4.72 2.34
C GLY A 190 16.23 -5.77 2.16
N LEU A 191 14.96 -5.38 2.00
CA LEU A 191 13.90 -6.34 1.68
C LEU A 191 14.09 -6.90 0.26
N LEU A 192 14.21 -8.23 0.15
CA LEU A 192 14.34 -8.93 -1.13
C LEU A 192 12.99 -9.12 -1.83
N ASP A 193 12.42 -8.01 -2.31
CA ASP A 193 11.20 -7.97 -3.12
C ASP A 193 11.48 -8.25 -4.62
N LEU A 194 10.45 -8.21 -5.47
CA LEU A 194 10.60 -8.48 -6.90
C LEU A 194 11.67 -7.60 -7.58
N SER A 195 11.74 -6.31 -7.23
CA SER A 195 12.75 -5.40 -7.79
C SER A 195 14.16 -5.69 -7.27
N ALA A 196 14.29 -6.07 -5.99
CA ALA A 196 15.57 -6.49 -5.43
C ALA A 196 16.09 -7.79 -6.06
N GLN A 197 15.21 -8.78 -6.23
CA GLN A 197 15.56 -10.06 -6.87
C GLN A 197 16.01 -9.86 -8.33
N ALA A 198 15.44 -8.88 -9.04
CA ALA A 198 15.91 -8.48 -10.36
C ALA A 198 17.37 -8.02 -10.35
N ARG A 199 17.73 -7.13 -9.41
CA ARG A 199 19.09 -6.61 -9.29
C ARG A 199 20.06 -7.72 -8.89
N GLN A 200 19.66 -8.56 -7.94
CA GLN A 200 20.44 -9.72 -7.53
C GLN A 200 20.71 -10.65 -8.72
N LEU A 201 19.71 -10.93 -9.56
CA LEU A 201 19.89 -11.69 -10.80
C LEU A 201 20.94 -11.06 -11.72
N VAL A 202 20.92 -9.75 -11.90
CA VAL A 202 21.92 -9.03 -12.71
C VAL A 202 23.31 -9.16 -12.11
N ASP A 203 23.43 -9.02 -10.79
CA ASP A 203 24.72 -9.09 -10.09
C ASP A 203 25.39 -10.46 -10.24
N TYR A 204 24.62 -11.55 -10.28
CA TYR A 204 25.15 -12.91 -10.43
C TYR A 204 25.33 -13.38 -11.87
N THR A 205 24.58 -12.83 -12.84
CA THR A 205 24.55 -13.37 -14.22
C THR A 205 25.01 -12.39 -15.28
N ALA A 206 25.13 -11.10 -14.95
CA ALA A 206 25.33 -9.99 -15.87
C ALA A 206 24.26 -9.87 -16.98
N GLN A 207 23.12 -10.57 -16.85
CA GLN A 207 22.01 -10.54 -17.82
C GLN A 207 21.00 -9.42 -17.47
N THR A 208 21.35 -8.18 -17.80
CA THR A 208 20.52 -7.01 -17.47
C THR A 208 19.18 -7.02 -18.18
N TYR A 209 19.15 -7.33 -19.48
CA TYR A 209 17.93 -7.20 -20.28
C TYR A 209 16.87 -8.23 -19.89
N GLU A 210 17.24 -9.51 -19.79
CA GLU A 210 16.33 -10.60 -19.42
C GLU A 210 15.76 -10.38 -18.02
N SER A 211 16.60 -9.95 -17.06
CA SER A 211 16.17 -9.68 -15.69
C SER A 211 15.12 -8.56 -15.62
N PHE A 212 15.42 -7.38 -16.18
CA PHE A 212 14.50 -6.24 -16.11
C PHE A 212 13.25 -6.42 -16.98
N ILE A 213 13.33 -7.13 -18.11
CA ILE A 213 12.14 -7.47 -18.90
C ILE A 213 11.25 -8.44 -18.10
N ALA A 214 11.82 -9.49 -17.50
CA ALA A 214 11.05 -10.45 -16.71
C ALA A 214 10.31 -9.77 -15.54
N VAL A 215 11.00 -8.87 -14.82
CA VAL A 215 10.41 -8.11 -13.71
C VAL A 215 9.38 -7.09 -14.19
N THR A 216 9.61 -6.43 -15.32
CA THR A 216 8.61 -5.52 -15.92
C THR A 216 7.34 -6.28 -16.29
N VAL A 217 7.46 -7.45 -16.92
CA VAL A 217 6.32 -8.32 -17.23
C VAL A 217 5.62 -8.76 -15.95
N ALA A 218 6.35 -9.13 -14.90
CA ALA A 218 5.77 -9.50 -13.62
C ALA A 218 4.98 -8.34 -12.97
N TYR A 219 5.53 -7.13 -12.89
CA TYR A 219 4.79 -5.96 -12.39
C TYR A 219 3.59 -5.60 -13.29
N MET A 220 3.69 -5.78 -14.59
CA MET A 220 2.57 -5.60 -15.51
C MET A 220 1.45 -6.60 -15.21
N LEU A 221 1.77 -7.88 -14.99
CA LEU A 221 0.81 -8.90 -14.61
C LEU A 221 0.13 -8.59 -13.28
N ILE A 222 0.89 -8.15 -12.26
CA ILE A 222 0.32 -7.66 -10.99
C ILE A 222 -0.68 -6.54 -11.26
N ASN A 223 -0.30 -5.53 -12.03
CA ASN A 223 -1.18 -4.40 -12.35
C ASN A 223 -2.45 -4.84 -13.10
N LEU A 224 -2.35 -5.78 -14.04
CA LEU A 224 -3.51 -6.31 -14.77
C LEU A 224 -4.47 -7.08 -13.85
N VAL A 225 -3.94 -7.91 -12.95
CA VAL A 225 -4.75 -8.64 -11.96
C VAL A 225 -5.44 -7.67 -11.01
N VAL A 226 -4.69 -6.73 -10.46
CA VAL A 226 -5.22 -5.69 -9.55
C VAL A 226 -6.27 -4.84 -10.24
N MET A 227 -6.03 -4.40 -11.48
CA MET A 227 -6.97 -3.58 -12.24
C MET A 227 -8.24 -4.36 -12.58
N SER A 228 -8.13 -5.63 -12.94
CA SER A 228 -9.29 -6.49 -13.22
C SER A 228 -10.15 -6.69 -11.97
N LEU A 229 -9.50 -6.96 -10.84
CA LEU A 229 -10.18 -7.06 -9.54
C LEU A 229 -10.89 -5.75 -9.18
N MET A 230 -10.20 -4.61 -9.28
CA MET A 230 -10.77 -3.32 -8.90
C MET A 230 -11.87 -2.86 -9.84
N ARG A 231 -11.79 -3.13 -11.15
CA ARG A 231 -12.89 -2.89 -12.09
C ARG A 231 -14.14 -3.70 -11.71
N TRP A 232 -13.97 -4.93 -11.26
CA TRP A 232 -15.08 -5.74 -10.77
C TRP A 232 -15.68 -5.18 -9.47
N VAL A 233 -14.84 -4.73 -8.53
CA VAL A 233 -15.32 -4.05 -7.29
C VAL A 233 -16.07 -2.77 -7.64
N GLU A 234 -15.52 -1.95 -8.54
CA GLU A 234 -16.13 -0.72 -9.03
C GLU A 234 -17.50 -1.02 -9.64
N ALA A 235 -17.59 -1.96 -10.59
CA ALA A 235 -18.84 -2.35 -11.24
C ALA A 235 -19.93 -2.77 -10.23
N LYS A 236 -19.56 -3.50 -9.17
CA LYS A 236 -20.49 -3.92 -8.11
C LYS A 236 -20.90 -2.80 -7.14
N THR A 237 -20.13 -1.72 -7.05
CA THR A 237 -20.34 -0.64 -6.08
C THR A 237 -20.87 0.65 -6.70
N ARG A 238 -21.11 0.67 -8.03
CA ARG A 238 -21.67 1.83 -8.75
C ARG A 238 -22.97 2.31 -8.11
N LEU A 239 -23.02 3.60 -7.82
CA LEU A 239 -24.22 4.31 -7.40
C LEU A 239 -24.88 4.95 -8.63
N PRO A 240 -26.11 4.55 -9.00
CA PRO A 240 -26.86 5.23 -10.07
C PRO A 240 -27.05 6.71 -9.71
N GLY A 241 -26.76 7.63 -10.65
CA GLY A 241 -26.98 9.06 -10.48
C GLY A 241 -25.85 9.87 -9.82
N TYR A 242 -24.76 9.24 -9.40
CA TYR A 242 -23.51 9.93 -9.00
C TYR A 242 -22.45 9.81 -10.12
N ILE A 243 -21.51 10.77 -10.19
CA ILE A 243 -20.50 10.89 -11.26
C ILE A 243 -19.84 9.51 -11.53
N GLY A 244 -20.02 8.98 -12.75
CA GLY A 244 -19.56 7.65 -13.15
C GLY A 244 -20.68 6.65 -13.48
N GLY A 245 -21.93 6.97 -13.12
CA GLY A 245 -23.12 6.27 -13.60
C GLY A 245 -23.57 6.79 -14.96
N LYS A 246 -22.96 6.32 -16.04
CA LYS A 246 -23.68 6.11 -17.30
C LYS A 246 -24.20 4.68 -17.30
#